data_AF-A0A2P5YYA8-F1
#
_entry.id   AF-A0A2P5YYA8-F1
#
_cell.length_a   1.000
_cell.length_b   1.000
_cell.length_c   1.000
_cell.angle_alpha   90.00
_cell.angle_beta   90.00
_cell.angle_gamma   90.00
#
_symmetry.space_group_name_H-M   'P 1'
#
loop_
_entity.id
_entity.type
_entity.pdbx_description
1 polymer ?
#
loop_
_entity_poly.entity_id
_entity_poly.type
_entity_poly.pdbx_seq_one_letter_code
_entity_poly.pdbx_strand_id
1 'polypeptide(L)'
;MRLAEAGAPFDLAQGPLVRGRLLVLAEKEHVLLVTQHHIVSDGWSIGVLVGEVSALYAAFLTGAADPLPALPVQYADYAAWQRRWLQGTVLDEQRGFWKDQLRDAPALLELPTDHPRPAVQRYRGARVAVRVPQALSTQLQQLSQRHG
;
A
#
# COMPACT_ATOMS: atom_id res chain seq x y z
N MET A 1 -1.37 -11.81 -20.23
CA MET A 1 -0.91 -12.58 -19.04
C MET A 1 -0.74 -11.70 -17.80
N ARG A 2 0.14 -10.68 -17.81
CA ARG A 2 0.36 -9.77 -16.65
C ARG A 2 -0.90 -9.12 -16.08
N LEU A 3 -1.74 -8.50 -16.92
CA LEU A 3 -2.98 -7.86 -16.46
C LEU A 3 -4.02 -8.85 -15.92
N ALA A 4 -4.07 -10.06 -16.50
CA ALA A 4 -4.98 -11.10 -16.04
C ALA A 4 -4.56 -11.65 -14.66
N GLU A 5 -3.26 -11.81 -14.43
CA GLU A 5 -2.74 -12.23 -13.11
C GLU A 5 -3.00 -11.14 -12.04
N ALA A 6 -2.65 -9.89 -12.34
CA ALA A 6 -2.83 -8.78 -11.40
C ALA A 6 -4.31 -8.49 -11.09
N GLY A 7 -5.21 -8.73 -12.05
CA GLY A 7 -6.65 -8.54 -11.89
C GLY A 7 -7.39 -9.75 -11.32
N ALA A 8 -6.74 -10.91 -11.16
CA ALA A 8 -7.40 -12.08 -10.62
C ALA A 8 -7.68 -11.86 -9.11
N PRO A 9 -8.94 -12.05 -8.65
CA PRO A 9 -9.29 -11.78 -7.27
C PRO A 9 -8.59 -12.76 -6.31
N PHE A 10 -8.59 -12.39 -5.04
CA PHE A 10 -8.24 -13.27 -3.93
C PHE A 10 -9.50 -13.64 -3.16
N ASP A 11 -9.59 -14.88 -2.71
CA ASP A 11 -10.53 -15.25 -1.65
C ASP A 11 -9.91 -14.87 -0.32
N LEU A 12 -10.48 -13.87 0.38
CA LEU A 12 -9.94 -13.37 1.64
C LEU A 12 -10.08 -14.38 2.79
N ALA A 13 -10.97 -15.37 2.66
CA ALA A 13 -11.11 -16.43 3.64
C ALA A 13 -10.05 -17.53 3.48
N GLN A 14 -9.38 -17.61 2.32
CA GLN A 14 -8.46 -18.68 1.98
C GLN A 14 -7.10 -18.10 1.55
N GLY A 15 -6.12 -18.18 2.44
CA GLY A 15 -4.74 -17.77 2.16
C GLY A 15 -3.99 -18.76 1.24
N PRO A 16 -2.84 -18.34 0.69
CA PRO A 16 -2.15 -17.06 0.89
C PRO A 16 -2.70 -15.92 0.01
N LEU A 17 -2.69 -14.69 0.55
CA LEU A 17 -3.15 -13.47 -0.15
C LEU A 17 -2.04 -12.78 -0.97
N VAL A 18 -1.06 -13.58 -1.39
CA VAL A 18 0.07 -13.20 -2.24
C VAL A 18 0.32 -14.30 -3.26
N ARG A 19 0.66 -13.91 -4.49
CA ARG A 19 0.99 -14.81 -5.59
C ARG A 19 2.28 -14.35 -6.27
N GLY A 20 3.20 -15.29 -6.46
CA GLY A 20 4.38 -15.13 -7.31
C GLY A 20 4.18 -15.81 -8.67
N ARG A 21 4.63 -15.17 -9.75
CA ARG A 21 4.75 -15.78 -11.09
C ARG A 21 6.04 -15.30 -11.74
N LEU A 22 6.91 -16.23 -12.13
CA LEU A 22 8.09 -15.93 -12.93
C LEU A 22 7.74 -16.13 -14.41
N LEU A 23 7.95 -15.09 -15.21
CA LEU A 23 7.85 -15.15 -16.65
C LEU A 23 9.25 -15.25 -17.23
N VAL A 24 9.52 -16.32 -17.96
CA VAL A 24 10.76 -16.48 -18.73
C VAL A 24 10.50 -15.88 -20.11
N LEU A 25 11.21 -14.80 -20.45
CA LEU A 25 11.11 -14.15 -21.76
C LEU A 25 12.20 -14.67 -22.70
N ALA A 26 13.41 -14.89 -22.15
CA ALA A 26 14.55 -15.50 -22.81
C ALA A 26 15.49 -16.10 -21.74
N GLU A 27 16.58 -16.75 -22.16
CA GLU A 27 17.56 -17.38 -21.27
C GLU A 27 18.10 -16.44 -20.17
N LYS A 28 18.28 -15.16 -20.49
CA LYS A 28 18.82 -14.14 -19.57
C LYS A 28 17.82 -13.03 -19.26
N GLU A 29 16.55 -13.22 -19.60
CA GLU A 29 15.52 -12.19 -19.44
C GLU A 29 14.27 -12.77 -18.78
N HIS A 30 13.95 -12.24 -17.59
CA HIS A 30 12.87 -12.73 -16.75
C HIS A 30 12.08 -11.59 -16.14
N VAL A 31 10.80 -11.82 -15.87
CA VAL A 31 9.94 -10.91 -15.12
C VAL A 31 9.32 -11.66 -13.96
N LEU A 32 9.65 -11.25 -12.73
CA LEU A 32 8.96 -11.72 -11.54
C LEU A 32 7.74 -10.82 -11.27
N LEU A 33 6.56 -11.42 -11.29
CA LEU A 33 5.31 -10.81 -10.86
C LEU A 33 5.06 -11.23 -9.41
N VAL A 34 4.87 -10.25 -8.53
CA VAL A 34 4.37 -10.46 -7.18
C VAL A 34 3.11 -9.64 -7.02
N THR A 35 1.99 -10.33 -6.87
CA THR A 35 0.67 -9.72 -6.70
C THR A 35 0.16 -10.04 -5.31
N GLN A 36 -0.29 -9.02 -4.58
CA GLN A 36 -0.68 -9.13 -3.18
C GLN A 36 -1.96 -8.33 -2.92
N HIS A 37 -2.81 -8.82 -2.02
CA HIS A 37 -3.98 -8.08 -1.60
C HIS A 37 -3.59 -6.97 -0.62
N HIS A 38 -4.18 -5.77 -0.75
CA HIS A 38 -3.83 -4.61 0.08
C HIS A 38 -4.15 -4.79 1.58
N ILE A 39 -4.88 -5.85 1.95
CA ILE A 39 -5.13 -6.21 3.36
C ILE A 39 -3.88 -6.75 4.07
N VAL A 40 -2.91 -7.28 3.33
CA VAL A 40 -1.66 -7.85 3.90
C VAL A 40 -0.41 -7.01 3.61
N SER A 41 -0.57 -5.88 2.90
CA SER A 41 0.55 -5.00 2.55
C SER A 41 0.08 -3.59 2.23
N ASP A 42 0.94 -2.62 2.53
CA ASP A 42 0.81 -1.22 2.12
C ASP A 42 2.00 -0.76 1.25
N GLY A 43 2.07 0.54 0.96
CA GLY A 43 3.14 1.12 0.16
C GLY A 43 4.53 1.00 0.79
N TRP A 44 4.62 1.00 2.12
CA TRP A 44 5.90 0.83 2.83
C TRP A 44 6.38 -0.62 2.77
N SER A 45 5.44 -1.54 3.02
CA SER A 45 5.66 -2.99 3.03
C SER A 45 6.22 -3.50 1.70
N ILE A 46 5.84 -2.88 0.57
CA ILE A 46 6.40 -3.20 -0.76
C ILE A 46 7.91 -2.96 -0.82
N GLY A 47 8.38 -1.84 -0.26
CA GLY A 47 9.81 -1.52 -0.23
C GLY A 47 10.61 -2.53 0.60
N VAL A 48 10.05 -2.94 1.75
CA VAL A 48 10.63 -3.98 2.61
C VAL A 48 10.72 -5.32 1.87
N LEU A 49 9.61 -5.78 1.27
CA LEU A 49 9.56 -7.03 0.54
C LEU A 49 10.59 -7.10 -0.59
N VAL A 50 10.72 -6.02 -1.39
CA VAL A 50 11.70 -5.96 -2.48
C VAL A 50 13.13 -6.02 -1.95
N GLY A 51 13.42 -5.32 -0.85
CA GLY A 51 14.72 -5.35 -0.18
C GLY A 51 15.07 -6.73 0.35
N GLU A 52 14.16 -7.37 1.07
CA GLU A 52 14.34 -8.70 1.67
C GLU A 52 14.50 -9.79 0.62
N VAL A 53 13.67 -9.79 -0.44
CA VAL A 53 13.82 -10.74 -1.56
C VAL A 53 15.18 -10.57 -2.23
N SER A 54 15.67 -9.33 -2.40
CA SER A 54 16.98 -9.07 -2.99
C SER A 54 18.12 -9.60 -2.11
N ALA A 55 18.04 -9.40 -0.79
CA ALA A 55 19.02 -9.88 0.17
C ALA A 55 19.05 -11.42 0.24
N LEU A 56 17.88 -12.05 0.34
CA LEU A 56 17.74 -13.51 0.35
C LEU A 56 18.25 -14.12 -0.96
N TYR A 57 17.90 -13.53 -2.10
CA TYR A 57 18.36 -14.01 -3.39
C TYR A 57 19.89 -13.98 -3.50
N ALA A 58 20.54 -12.88 -3.08
CA ALA A 58 21.99 -12.75 -3.10
C ALA A 58 22.70 -13.76 -2.17
N ALA A 59 22.15 -13.98 -0.97
CA ALA A 59 22.68 -14.96 -0.02
C ALA A 59 22.56 -16.39 -0.58
N PHE A 60 21.38 -16.77 -1.05
CA PHE A 60 21.13 -18.11 -1.56
C PHE A 60 21.87 -18.40 -2.88
N LEU A 61 22.15 -17.38 -3.69
CA LEU A 61 22.98 -17.53 -4.89
C LEU A 61 24.41 -17.99 -4.58
N THR A 62 24.94 -17.63 -3.42
CA THR A 62 26.30 -18.02 -2.97
C THR A 62 26.29 -19.20 -2.00
N GLY A 63 25.12 -19.78 -1.71
CA GLY A 63 24.97 -20.85 -0.72
C GLY A 63 25.09 -20.38 0.74
N ALA A 64 25.02 -19.07 0.99
CA ALA A 64 24.99 -18.52 2.32
C ALA A 64 23.62 -18.74 2.99
N ALA A 65 23.58 -18.68 4.33
CA ALA A 65 22.35 -18.76 5.11
C ALA A 65 21.50 -17.48 4.99
N ASP A 66 20.27 -17.54 5.51
CA ASP A 66 19.38 -16.37 5.62
C ASP A 66 20.05 -15.24 6.44
N PRO A 67 20.29 -14.06 5.84
CA PRO A 67 20.93 -12.94 6.53
C PRO A 67 19.93 -12.07 7.31
N LEU A 68 18.62 -12.30 7.19
CA LEU A 68 17.60 -11.44 7.78
C LEU A 68 17.44 -11.73 9.28
N PRO A 69 17.38 -10.68 10.13
CA PRO A 69 17.12 -10.87 11.54
C PRO A 69 15.68 -11.37 11.75
N ALA A 70 15.48 -12.19 12.78
CA ALA A 70 14.13 -12.55 13.20
C ALA A 70 13.33 -11.31 13.61
N LEU A 71 12.09 -11.19 13.11
CA LEU A 71 11.22 -10.09 13.44
C LEU A 71 10.76 -10.21 14.92
N PRO A 72 11.03 -9.20 15.76
CA PRO A 72 10.65 -9.24 17.17
C PRO A 72 9.14 -9.07 17.39
N VAL A 73 8.41 -8.60 16.37
CA VAL A 73 6.98 -8.35 16.40
C VAL A 73 6.39 -8.85 15.08
N GLN A 74 5.35 -9.69 15.17
CA GLN A 74 4.57 -10.14 14.03
C GLN A 74 3.32 -9.25 13.86
N TYR A 75 2.71 -9.27 12.68
CA TYR A 75 1.51 -8.47 12.43
C TYR A 75 0.34 -8.84 13.36
N ALA A 76 0.24 -10.11 13.78
CA ALA A 76 -0.75 -10.56 14.76
C ALA A 76 -0.55 -9.88 16.13
N ASP A 77 0.71 -9.65 16.54
CA ASP A 77 1.03 -8.93 17.77
C ASP A 77 0.60 -7.46 17.67
N TYR A 78 0.85 -6.83 16.51
CA TYR A 78 0.39 -5.48 16.22
C TYR A 78 -1.15 -5.38 16.29
N ALA A 79 -1.88 -6.31 15.65
CA ALA A 79 -3.34 -6.30 15.66
C ALA A 79 -3.90 -6.50 17.08
N ALA A 80 -3.30 -7.40 17.86
CA ALA A 80 -3.68 -7.63 19.26
C ALA A 80 -3.38 -6.40 20.13
N TRP A 81 -2.22 -5.76 19.93
CA TRP A 81 -1.85 -4.51 20.59
C TRP A 81 -2.83 -3.38 20.26
N GLN A 82 -3.13 -3.15 18.98
CA GLN A 82 -4.03 -2.08 18.55
C GLN A 82 -5.41 -2.25 19.17
N ARG A 83 -5.94 -3.48 19.20
CA ARG A 83 -7.23 -3.78 19.83
C ARG A 83 -7.25 -3.50 21.33
N ARG A 84 -6.14 -3.80 22.04
CA ARG A 84 -6.02 -3.51 23.48
C ARG A 84 -5.79 -2.03 23.78
N TRP A 85 -5.12 -1.32 22.88
CA TRP A 85 -4.82 0.10 23.05
C TRP A 85 -6.03 0.99 22.72
N LEU A 86 -6.74 0.69 21.63
CA LEU A 86 -7.86 1.48 21.14
C LEU A 86 -9.18 1.11 21.83
N GLN A 87 -9.26 1.32 23.14
CA GLN A 87 -10.46 1.07 23.95
C GLN A 87 -10.59 2.10 25.08
N GLY A 88 -11.77 2.14 25.73
CA GLY A 88 -12.05 3.07 26.84
C GLY A 88 -11.82 4.53 26.45
N THR A 89 -11.16 5.28 27.33
CA THR A 89 -10.92 6.72 27.17
C THR A 89 -10.22 7.07 25.85
N VAL A 90 -9.23 6.29 25.41
CA VAL A 90 -8.50 6.56 24.15
C VAL A 90 -9.45 6.50 22.96
N LEU A 91 -10.31 5.48 22.91
CA LEU A 91 -11.29 5.35 21.84
C LEU A 91 -12.31 6.49 21.88
N ASP A 92 -12.76 6.87 23.08
CA ASP A 92 -13.73 7.95 23.27
C ASP A 92 -13.19 9.32 22.86
N GLU A 93 -11.96 9.64 23.23
CA GLU A 93 -11.27 10.88 22.86
C GLU A 93 -11.04 10.95 21.34
N GLN A 94 -10.51 9.89 20.74
CA GLN A 94 -10.29 9.82 19.30
C GLN A 94 -11.61 9.98 18.53
N ARG A 95 -12.66 9.30 18.98
CA ARG A 95 -14.00 9.41 18.39
C ARG A 95 -14.58 10.81 18.56
N GLY A 96 -14.46 11.42 19.74
CA GLY A 96 -14.94 12.77 20.03
C GLY A 96 -14.29 13.79 19.10
N PHE A 97 -12.96 13.76 19.03
CA PHE A 97 -12.18 14.61 18.14
C PHE A 97 -12.65 14.51 16.68
N TRP A 98 -12.75 13.30 16.12
CA TRP A 98 -13.14 13.13 14.71
C TRP A 98 -14.58 13.53 14.44
N LYS A 99 -15.51 13.29 15.39
CA LYS A 99 -16.89 13.75 15.26
C LYS A 99 -16.99 15.27 15.24
N ASP A 100 -16.21 15.95 16.06
CA ASP A 100 -16.20 17.41 16.11
C ASP A 100 -15.53 18.00 14.87
N GLN A 101 -14.39 17.45 14.45
CA GLN A 101 -13.66 17.90 13.27
C GLN A 101 -14.44 17.72 11.97
N LEU A 102 -15.27 16.67 11.88
CA LEU A 102 -16.05 16.33 10.68
C LEU A 102 -17.53 16.70 10.79
N ARG A 103 -17.93 17.45 11.83
CA ARG A 103 -19.35 17.72 12.15
C ARG A 103 -20.15 18.26 10.97
N ASP A 104 -19.57 19.21 10.24
CA ASP A 104 -20.22 19.90 9.12
C ASP A 104 -19.57 19.52 7.78
N ALA A 105 -18.78 18.44 7.74
CA ALA A 105 -18.17 17.98 6.51
C ALA A 105 -19.25 17.50 5.53
N PRO A 106 -19.19 17.90 4.25
CA PRO A 106 -20.15 17.43 3.27
C PRO A 106 -20.01 15.92 3.09
N ALA A 107 -21.14 15.21 3.12
CA ALA A 107 -21.15 13.75 2.89
C ALA A 107 -20.65 13.37 1.48
N LEU A 108 -20.76 14.30 0.53
CA LEU A 108 -20.30 14.15 -0.85
C LEU A 108 -19.79 15.48 -1.39
N LEU A 109 -18.65 15.46 -2.07
CA LEU A 109 -18.16 16.60 -2.84
C LEU A 109 -18.86 16.67 -4.20
N GLU A 110 -19.41 17.84 -4.54
CA GLU A 110 -19.93 18.14 -5.86
C GLU A 110 -18.76 18.54 -6.78
N LEU A 111 -18.19 17.56 -7.46
CA LEU A 111 -17.15 17.78 -8.46
C LEU A 111 -17.77 17.91 -9.86
N PRO A 112 -17.14 18.62 -10.80
CA PRO A 112 -17.60 18.72 -12.18
C PRO A 112 -17.35 17.40 -12.92
N THR A 113 -18.17 16.39 -12.64
CA THR A 113 -18.06 15.05 -13.23
C THR A 113 -18.78 14.95 -14.55
N ASP A 114 -18.19 14.27 -15.53
CA ASP A 114 -18.81 14.03 -16.84
C ASP A 114 -20.07 13.14 -16.78
N HIS A 115 -20.19 12.32 -15.74
CA HIS A 115 -21.25 11.33 -15.57
C HIS A 115 -21.75 11.26 -14.12
N PRO A 116 -23.04 10.93 -13.89
CA PRO A 116 -23.57 10.74 -12.55
C PRO A 116 -22.91 9.54 -11.85
N ARG A 117 -22.80 9.64 -10.51
CA ARG A 117 -22.27 8.55 -9.68
C ARG A 117 -23.18 7.31 -9.77
N PRO A 118 -22.67 6.14 -10.17
CA PRO A 118 -23.46 4.92 -10.20
C PRO A 118 -23.72 4.38 -8.78
N ALA A 119 -24.83 3.66 -8.59
CA ALA A 119 -25.16 3.01 -7.32
C ALA A 119 -24.14 1.94 -6.90
N VAL A 120 -23.50 1.29 -7.89
CA VAL A 120 -22.42 0.33 -7.66
C VAL A 120 -21.13 0.89 -8.25
N GLN A 121 -20.13 1.09 -7.37
CA GLN A 121 -18.83 1.60 -7.78
C GLN A 121 -18.15 0.62 -8.75
N ARG A 122 -17.67 1.15 -9.87
CA ARG A 122 -16.77 0.45 -10.77
C ARG A 122 -15.36 0.87 -10.41
N TYR A 123 -14.47 -0.08 -10.14
CA TYR A 123 -13.06 0.19 -9.81
C TYR A 123 -12.18 0.45 -11.05
N ARG A 124 -12.79 0.83 -12.19
CA ARG A 124 -12.07 1.19 -13.40
C ARG A 124 -11.60 2.64 -13.28
N GLY A 125 -10.29 2.86 -13.37
CA GLY A 125 -9.70 4.18 -13.35
C GLY A 125 -8.64 4.34 -14.45
N ALA A 126 -8.34 5.59 -14.78
CA ALA A 126 -7.22 5.97 -15.64
C ALA A 126 -6.22 6.80 -14.84
N ARG A 127 -5.03 7.00 -15.40
CA ARG A 127 -4.00 7.87 -14.82
C ARG A 127 -3.62 8.92 -15.84
N VAL A 128 -3.59 10.18 -15.41
CA VAL A 128 -3.08 11.30 -16.21
C VAL A 128 -1.79 11.75 -15.56
N ALA A 129 -0.68 11.71 -16.31
CA ALA A 129 0.61 12.13 -15.79
C ALA A 129 0.68 13.66 -15.77
N VAL A 130 0.95 14.22 -14.59
CA VAL A 130 1.21 15.65 -14.41
C VAL A 130 2.67 15.81 -14.01
N ARG A 131 3.40 16.73 -14.65
CA ARG A 131 4.79 17.03 -14.33
C ARG A 131 4.87 18.42 -13.71
N VAL A 132 5.43 18.51 -12.51
CA VAL A 132 5.74 19.76 -11.85
C VAL A 132 7.19 20.13 -12.19
N PRO A 133 7.48 21.27 -12.83
CA PRO A 133 8.84 21.67 -13.16
C PRO A 133 9.72 21.78 -11.92
N GLN A 134 11.01 21.45 -12.06
CA GLN A 134 11.96 21.47 -10.94
C GLN A 134 11.98 22.82 -10.23
N ALA A 135 12.02 23.93 -10.99
CA ALA A 135 12.01 25.28 -10.41
C ALA A 135 10.79 25.52 -9.51
N LEU A 136 9.59 25.06 -9.92
CA LEU A 136 8.38 25.18 -9.10
C LEU A 136 8.44 24.27 -7.87
N SER A 137 8.93 23.04 -8.04
CA SER A 137 9.11 22.11 -6.92
C SER A 137 10.07 22.68 -5.85
N THR A 138 11.18 23.30 -6.26
CA THR A 138 12.11 23.97 -5.35
C THR A 138 11.44 25.13 -4.61
N GLN A 139 10.64 25.94 -5.30
CA GLN A 139 9.90 27.03 -4.64
C GLN A 139 8.88 26.51 -3.63
N LEU A 140 8.17 25.41 -3.94
CA LEU A 140 7.24 24.77 -3.01
C LEU A 140 7.96 24.22 -1.76
N GLN A 141 9.13 23.61 -1.93
CA GLN A 141 9.94 23.12 -0.80
C GLN A 141 10.39 24.27 0.11
N GLN A 142 10.88 25.36 -0.48
CA GLN A 142 11.26 26.56 0.27
C GLN A 142 10.04 27.17 0.99
N LEU A 143 8.87 27.17 0.35
CA LEU A 143 7.65 27.64 0.99
C LEU A 143 7.28 26.78 2.20
N SER A 144 7.31 25.45 2.08
CA SER A 144 7.05 24.53 3.19
C SER A 144 8.00 24.79 4.36
N GLN A 145 9.31 24.88 4.10
CA GLN A 145 10.32 25.14 5.15
C GLN A 145 10.09 26.46 5.90
N ARG A 146 9.53 27.47 5.24
CA ARG A 146 9.21 28.76 5.88
C ARG A 146 7.97 28.70 6.76
N HIS A 147 7.06 27.75 6.53
CA HIS A 147 5.76 27.70 7.18
C HIS A 147 5.51 26.47 8.08
N GLY A 148 6.48 25.54 8.16
CA GLY A 148 6.41 24.34 9.00
C GLY A 148 5.80 23.18 8.24
#